data_AF-A0A371FAD6-F1
#
_entry.id   AF-A0A371FAD6-F1
#
_cell.length_a   1.000
_cell.length_b   1.000
_cell.length_c   1.000
_cell.angle_alpha   90.00
_cell.angle_beta   90.00
_cell.angle_gamma   90.00
#
_symmetry.space_group_name_H-M   'P 1'
#
loop_
_entity.id
_entity.type
_entity.pdbx_description
1 polymer ?
#
loop_
_entity_poly.entity_id
_entity_poly.type
_entity_poly.pdbx_seq_one_letter_code
_entity_poly.pdbx_strand_id
1 'polypeptide(L)'
;MEYLKEDLGALEVGVEKQLIHFLSENQDVFTWSPKDMPRINLDFLFHCLSIVLGNRPVFQKKRKLREEKRTIVKEEMGKLLAACIIREV
;
A
#
# COMPACT_ATOMS: atom_id res chain seq x y z
N MET A 1 22.31 44.17 -7.06
CA MET A 1 21.68 43.91 -5.74
C MET A 1 20.20 43.68 -6.00
N GLU A 2 19.53 42.68 -5.51
CA GLU A 2 19.86 41.42 -4.86
C GLU A 2 18.55 40.63 -4.94
N TYR A 3 18.69 39.33 -5.10
CA TYR A 3 17.68 38.33 -5.40
C TYR A 3 16.31 38.53 -4.74
N LEU A 4 15.25 38.65 -5.56
CA LEU A 4 13.94 38.10 -5.19
C LEU A 4 14.05 36.58 -5.28
N LYS A 5 14.55 35.95 -4.20
CA LYS A 5 14.24 34.56 -3.94
C LYS A 5 12.76 34.51 -3.63
N GLU A 6 11.96 34.13 -4.62
CA GLU A 6 10.63 33.63 -4.37
C GLU A 6 10.75 32.44 -3.42
N ASP A 7 10.26 32.61 -2.20
CA ASP A 7 10.21 31.59 -1.15
C ASP A 7 9.04 30.61 -1.46
N LEU A 8 9.00 30.12 -2.70
CA LEU A 8 8.02 29.17 -3.22
C LEU A 8 8.40 27.75 -2.76
N GLY A 9 8.30 27.48 -1.46
CA GLY A 9 8.39 26.10 -0.96
C GLY A 9 8.76 25.89 0.49
N ALA A 10 9.20 26.91 1.22
CA ALA A 10 9.46 26.77 2.65
C ALA A 10 8.17 27.05 3.43
N LEU A 11 7.63 26.04 4.12
CA LEU A 11 6.64 26.29 5.16
C LEU A 11 7.29 27.16 6.24
N GLU A 12 6.56 28.15 6.75
CA GLU A 12 7.02 28.90 7.91
C GLU A 12 7.35 27.92 9.06
N VAL A 13 8.53 28.07 9.69
CA VAL A 13 9.07 27.11 10.68
C VAL A 13 8.08 26.81 11.82
N GLY A 14 7.22 27.77 12.17
CA GLY A 14 6.15 27.58 13.13
C GLY A 14 5.04 26.66 12.63
N VAL A 15 4.63 26.83 11.38
CA VAL A 15 3.60 26.02 10.72
C VAL A 15 4.11 24.61 10.47
N GLU A 16 5.37 24.44 10.07
CA GLU A 16 5.99 23.12 9.87
C GLU A 16 5.94 22.29 11.16
N LYS A 17 6.33 22.89 12.29
CA LYS A 17 6.28 22.22 13.60
C LYS A 17 4.86 21.84 14.01
N GLN A 18 3.90 22.74 13.79
CA GLN A 18 2.49 22.47 14.09
C GLN A 18 1.93 21.35 13.20
N LEU A 19 2.30 21.31 11.92
CA LEU A 19 1.88 20.28 10.99
C LEU A 19 2.47 18.92 11.36
N ILE A 20 3.77 18.86 11.68
CA ILE A 20 4.41 17.61 12.14
C ILE A 20 3.73 17.11 13.42
N HIS A 21 3.45 17.99 14.38
CA HIS A 21 2.74 17.64 15.60
C HIS A 21 1.34 17.09 15.28
N PHE A 22 0.56 17.79 14.46
CA PHE A 22 -0.77 17.35 14.06
C PHE A 22 -0.76 15.97 13.38
N LEU A 23 0.14 15.74 12.43
CA LEU A 23 0.25 14.46 11.74
C LEU A 23 0.70 13.33 12.66
N SER A 24 1.57 13.63 13.63
CA SER A 24 2.04 12.66 14.61
C SER A 24 0.94 12.25 15.58
N GLU A 25 0.14 13.22 16.06
CA GLU A 25 -1.01 12.98 16.94
C GLU A 25 -2.14 12.19 16.26
N ASN A 26 -2.26 12.30 14.93
CA ASN A 26 -3.30 11.63 14.14
C ASN A 26 -2.73 10.51 13.26
N GLN A 27 -1.61 9.92 13.67
CA GLN A 27 -0.93 8.92 12.85
C GLN A 27 -1.84 7.72 12.56
N ASP A 28 -2.68 7.31 13.50
CA ASP A 28 -3.67 6.24 13.35
C ASP A 28 -4.75 6.54 12.30
N VAL A 29 -5.12 7.82 12.13
CA VAL A 29 -6.08 8.26 11.10
C VAL A 29 -5.48 8.19 9.70
N PHE A 30 -4.20 8.54 9.55
CA PHE A 30 -3.54 8.64 8.24
C PHE A 30 -2.76 7.38 7.83
N THR A 31 -2.41 6.51 8.78
CA THR A 31 -1.61 5.31 8.51
C THR A 31 -2.54 4.12 8.35
N TRP A 32 -3.19 4.01 7.19
CA TRP A 32 -3.98 2.83 6.86
C TRP A 32 -3.09 1.58 6.86
N SER A 33 -3.27 0.72 7.85
CA SER A 33 -2.68 -0.60 7.82
C SER A 33 -3.57 -1.53 7.00
N PRO A 34 -3.03 -2.64 6.48
CA PRO A 34 -3.85 -3.67 5.85
C PRO A 34 -5.01 -4.18 6.73
N LYS A 35 -4.92 -4.04 8.06
CA LYS A 35 -6.00 -4.42 9.00
C LYS A 35 -7.16 -3.42 9.01
N ASP A 36 -6.88 -2.16 8.70
CA ASP A 36 -7.86 -1.06 8.71
C ASP A 36 -8.66 -1.00 7.40
N MET A 37 -8.30 -1.83 6.41
CA MET A 37 -9.06 -2.03 5.18
C MET A 37 -10.05 -3.19 5.38
N PRO A 38 -11.31 -2.94 5.77
CA PRO A 38 -12.31 -3.98 5.79
C PRO A 38 -12.44 -4.54 4.38
N ARG A 39 -12.24 -5.85 4.27
CA ARG A 39 -12.36 -6.54 2.99
C ARG A 39 -13.72 -6.20 2.39
N ILE A 40 -13.76 -5.88 1.10
CA ILE A 40 -15.01 -5.79 0.37
C ILE A 40 -15.68 -7.15 0.48
N ASN A 41 -16.92 -7.18 0.99
CA ASN A 41 -17.67 -8.42 1.07
C ASN A 41 -17.78 -9.00 -0.36
N LEU A 42 -17.16 -10.16 -0.58
CA LEU A 42 -17.11 -10.79 -1.89
C LEU A 42 -18.49 -11.26 -2.35
N ASP A 43 -19.46 -11.43 -1.43
CA ASP A 43 -20.87 -11.67 -1.77
C ASP A 43 -21.58 -10.38 -2.22
N PHE A 44 -21.06 -9.22 -1.81
CA PHE A 44 -21.62 -7.90 -2.14
C PHE A 44 -21.06 -7.34 -3.45
N LEU A 45 -19.74 -7.44 -3.65
CA LEU A 45 -19.08 -6.92 -4.85
C LEU A 45 -17.87 -7.78 -5.19
N PHE A 46 -17.99 -8.55 -6.26
CA PHE A 46 -16.88 -9.25 -6.89
C PHE A 46 -16.77 -8.81 -8.35
N HIS A 47 -15.53 -8.71 -8.83
CA HIS A 47 -15.27 -8.49 -10.24
C HIS A 47 -15.01 -9.85 -10.92
N CYS A 48 -15.83 -10.18 -11.91
CA CYS A 48 -15.54 -11.30 -12.81
C CYS A 48 -14.55 -10.84 -13.87
N LEU A 49 -13.38 -11.47 -13.91
CA LEU A 49 -12.49 -11.31 -15.06
C LEU A 49 -13.16 -11.91 -16.29
N SER A 50 -13.27 -11.13 -17.37
CA SER A 50 -13.80 -11.63 -18.65
C SER A 50 -12.79 -12.58 -19.29
N ILE A 51 -12.95 -13.87 -19.07
CA ILE A 51 -12.10 -14.92 -19.63
C ILE A 51 -12.89 -15.65 -20.72
N VAL A 52 -12.26 -15.92 -21.87
CA VAL A 52 -12.84 -16.76 -22.91
C VAL A 52 -13.03 -18.17 -22.38
N LEU A 53 -14.27 -18.65 -22.37
CA LEU A 53 -14.62 -20.00 -21.93
C LEU A 53 -13.85 -21.04 -22.76
N GLY A 54 -13.26 -22.03 -22.07
CA GLY A 54 -12.46 -23.08 -22.70
C GLY A 54 -10.96 -22.78 -22.83
N ASN A 55 -10.50 -21.57 -22.47
CA ASN A 55 -9.07 -21.30 -22.39
C ASN A 55 -8.42 -22.13 -21.27
N ARG A 56 -7.33 -22.81 -21.61
CA ARG A 56 -6.57 -23.61 -20.65
C ARG A 56 -5.76 -22.70 -19.71
N PRO A 57 -5.73 -22.99 -18.39
CA PRO A 57 -4.85 -22.28 -17.47
C PRO A 57 -3.38 -22.40 -17.92
N VAL A 58 -2.64 -21.31 -17.83
CA VAL A 58 -1.20 -21.30 -18.11
C VAL A 58 -0.45 -21.38 -16.78
N PHE A 59 0.32 -22.44 -16.58
CA PHE A 59 1.22 -22.52 -15.44
C PHE A 59 2.38 -21.56 -15.62
N GLN A 60 2.36 -20.45 -14.89
CA GLN A 60 3.43 -19.46 -14.93
C GLN A 60 4.59 -19.90 -14.03
N LYS A 61 5.80 -19.99 -14.60
CA LYS A 61 7.00 -20.33 -13.85
C LYS A 61 7.33 -19.22 -12.85
N LYS A 62 7.48 -19.57 -11.58
CA LYS A 62 7.91 -18.65 -10.52
C LYS A 62 9.26 -18.01 -10.85
N ARG A 63 9.34 -16.68 -10.79
CA ARG A 63 10.60 -15.94 -10.97
C ARG A 63 11.53 -16.17 -9.77
N LYS A 64 12.83 -16.37 -10.04
CA LYS A 64 13.85 -16.46 -8.98
C LYS A 64 14.12 -15.07 -8.43
N LEU A 65 13.86 -14.88 -7.13
CA LEU A 65 14.26 -13.67 -6.39
C LEU A 65 15.58 -13.94 -5.65
N ARG A 66 16.39 -12.88 -5.44
CA ARG A 66 17.54 -12.90 -4.51
C ARG A 66 17.03 -13.09 -3.08
N GLU A 67 17.87 -13.63 -2.19
CA GLU A 67 17.43 -14.00 -0.83
C GLU A 67 16.89 -12.81 -0.03
N GLU A 68 17.56 -11.66 -0.10
CA GLU A 68 17.10 -10.40 0.51
C GLU A 68 15.67 -10.01 0.09
N LYS A 69 15.31 -10.23 -1.18
CA LYS A 69 13.96 -9.95 -1.67
C LYS A 69 12.96 -11.01 -1.24
N ARG A 70 13.40 -12.26 -1.06
CA ARG A 70 12.52 -13.36 -0.63
C ARG A 70 12.06 -13.19 0.80
N THR A 71 12.95 -12.73 1.69
CA THR A 71 12.61 -12.48 3.09
C THR A 71 11.56 -11.37 3.20
N ILE A 72 11.76 -10.24 2.52
CA ILE A 72 10.81 -9.13 2.47
C ILE A 72 9.45 -9.60 1.91
N VAL A 73 9.45 -10.30 0.77
CA VAL A 73 8.21 -10.81 0.17
C VAL A 73 7.47 -11.76 1.11
N LYS A 74 8.17 -12.64 1.84
CA LYS A 74 7.53 -13.54 2.82
C LYS A 74 6.88 -12.77 3.96
N GLU A 75 7.54 -11.74 4.47
CA GLU A 75 6.99 -10.91 5.55
C GLU A 75 5.73 -10.17 5.09
N GLU A 76 5.79 -9.51 3.93
CA GLU A 76 4.64 -8.81 3.35
C GLU A 76 3.49 -9.78 3.02
N MET A 77 3.78 -10.97 2.49
CA MET A 77 2.76 -12.02 2.30
C MET A 77 2.08 -12.39 3.62
N GLY A 78 2.83 -12.49 4.72
CA GLY A 78 2.28 -12.73 6.05
C GLY A 78 1.32 -11.62 6.49
N LYS A 79 1.68 -10.35 6.26
CA LYS A 79 0.82 -9.19 6.56
C LYS A 79 -0.49 -9.24 5.75
N LEU A 80 -0.41 -9.56 4.46
CA LEU A 80 -1.58 -9.67 3.58
C LEU A 80 -2.49 -10.85 3.91
N LEU A 81 -1.91 -11.99 4.34
CA LEU A 81 -2.67 -13.14 4.83
C LEU A 81 -3.38 -12.83 6.15
N ALA A 82 -2.68 -12.19 7.09
CA ALA A 82 -3.26 -11.79 8.38
C ALA A 82 -4.43 -10.81 8.20
N ALA A 83 -4.33 -9.92 7.21
CA ALA A 83 -5.41 -9.00 6.82
C ALA A 83 -6.51 -9.66 5.96
N CYS A 84 -6.43 -10.97 5.68
CA CYS A 84 -7.37 -11.71 4.83
C CYS A 84 -7.54 -11.13 3.40
N ILE A 85 -6.56 -10.36 2.90
CA ILE A 85 -6.59 -9.76 1.56
C ILE A 85 -6.36 -10.85 0.51
N ILE A 86 -5.37 -11.73 0.74
CA ILE A 86 -5.04 -12.87 -0.12
C ILE A 86 -5.41 -14.20 0.56
N ARG A 87 -5.53 -15.27 -0.25
CA ARG A 87 -5.75 -16.65 0.23
C ARG A 87 -5.00 -17.64 -0.66
N GLU A 88 -4.75 -18.82 -0.13
CA GLU A 88 -4.31 -19.97 -0.93
C GLU A 88 -5.47 -20.43 -1.84
N VAL A 89 -5.14 -20.79 -3.09
CA VAL A 89 -6.07 -21.23 -4.15
C VAL A 89 -5.56 -22.48 -4.84
#